data_AF-A0A256Z9B1-F1
#
_entry.id   AF-A0A256Z9B1-F1
#
_cell.length_a   1.000
_cell.length_b   1.000
_cell.length_c   1.000
_cell.angle_alpha   90.00
_cell.angle_beta   90.00
_cell.angle_gamma   90.00
#
_symmetry.space_group_name_H-M   'P 1'
#
loop_
_entity.id
_entity.type
_entity.pdbx_description
1 polymer ?
#
loop_
_entity_poly.entity_id
_entity_poly.type
_entity_poly.pdbx_seq_one_letter_code
_entity_poly.pdbx_strand_id
1 'polypeptide(L)'
;MEALVLLFAAFAFIFFAFFAARVIWKYLKFKEDVKNSAEQRAKRLPARGGEIGEGLNIVHFASRGTQLQNYRHLLLSGGLYFTPLPEKRLKRYLPGVRAREVLIVKDSPRRYSQKAFKITDLSGILQEILDWWEEGGRGAVVIDSFENIVLENEPERVLSFLNHLKEYTEKEEGTVLVSVNTETLSGKRKKLFTEKAKVTEIL
;
A
#
# COMPACT_ATOMS: atom_id res chain seq x y z
N MET A 1 38.08 49.74 26.71
CA MET A 1 37.11 49.27 25.68
C MET A 1 37.18 47.76 25.46
N GLU A 2 38.38 47.14 25.44
CA GLU A 2 38.54 45.69 25.17
C GLU A 2 37.79 44.75 26.14
N ALA A 3 37.83 45.03 27.45
CA ALA A 3 37.12 44.21 28.45
C ALA A 3 35.59 44.21 28.27
N LEU A 4 35.03 45.34 27.82
CA LEU A 4 33.60 45.46 27.54
C LEU A 4 33.20 44.64 26.31
N VAL A 5 34.04 44.67 25.26
CA VAL A 5 33.85 43.90 24.02
C VAL A 5 33.94 42.39 24.29
N LEU A 6 34.90 41.96 25.11
CA LEU A 6 35.01 40.56 25.56
C LEU A 6 33.78 40.11 26.34
N LEU A 7 33.21 40.97 27.19
CA LEU A 7 32.00 40.66 27.95
C LEU A 7 30.77 40.49 27.04
N PHE A 8 30.61 41.37 26.05
CA PHE A 8 29.54 41.25 25.04
C PHE A 8 29.71 40.02 24.14
N ALA A 9 30.95 39.70 23.74
CA ALA A 9 31.24 38.51 22.94
C ALA A 9 30.95 37.21 23.72
N ALA A 10 31.33 37.15 25.01
CA ALA A 10 31.01 36.03 25.88
C ALA A 10 29.50 35.88 26.08
N PHE A 11 28.77 37.00 26.26
CA PHE A 11 27.31 36.97 26.40
C PHE A 11 26.62 36.51 25.12
N ALA A 12 27.06 36.98 23.96
CA ALA A 12 26.55 36.53 22.67
C ALA A 12 26.81 35.04 22.45
N PHE A 13 28.01 34.55 22.78
CA PHE A 13 28.35 33.13 22.65
C PHE A 13 27.46 32.24 23.53
N ILE A 14 27.23 32.63 24.80
CA ILE A 14 26.33 31.90 25.71
C ILE A 14 24.90 31.92 25.17
N PHE A 15 24.43 33.05 24.65
CA PHE A 15 23.10 33.19 24.06
C PHE A 15 22.91 32.27 22.84
N PHE A 16 23.88 32.25 21.92
CA PHE A 16 23.85 31.38 20.75
C PHE A 16 23.95 29.89 21.13
N ALA A 17 24.81 29.54 22.09
CA ALA A 17 24.93 28.17 22.59
C ALA A 17 23.61 27.68 23.22
N PHE A 18 22.95 28.52 24.01
CA PHE A 18 21.65 28.23 24.59
C PHE A 18 20.57 28.04 23.51
N PHE A 19 20.56 28.90 22.49
CA PHE A 19 19.61 28.79 21.39
C PHE A 19 19.82 27.52 20.56
N ALA A 20 21.08 27.18 20.24
CA ALA A 20 21.44 25.96 19.53
C ALA A 20 21.02 24.70 20.32
N ALA A 21 21.31 24.65 21.62
CA ALA A 21 20.89 23.56 22.49
C ALA A 21 19.36 23.40 22.51
N ARG A 22 18.62 24.51 22.58
CA ARG A 22 17.14 24.51 22.55
C ARG A 22 16.59 23.99 21.22
N VAL A 23 17.20 24.35 20.10
CA VAL A 23 16.80 23.87 18.76
C VAL A 23 17.07 22.38 18.60
N ILE A 24 18.25 21.92 19.02
CA ILE A 24 18.62 20.49 18.98
C ILE A 24 17.66 19.67 19.85
N TRP A 25 17.35 20.15 21.06
CA TRP A 25 16.42 19.47 21.95
C TRP A 25 15.01 19.37 21.36
N LYS A 26 14.51 20.46 20.75
CA LYS A 26 13.20 20.48 20.07
C LYS A 26 13.17 19.54 18.87
N TYR A 27 14.26 19.46 18.12
CA TYR A 27 14.41 18.55 16.99
C TYR A 27 14.43 17.07 17.42
N LEU A 28 15.18 16.74 18.47
CA LEU A 28 15.23 15.39 19.04
C LEU A 28 13.86 14.95 19.55
N LYS A 29 13.18 15.82 20.31
CA LYS A 29 11.82 15.56 20.80
C LYS A 29 10.82 15.34 19.66
N PHE A 30 10.87 16.16 18.62
CA PHE A 30 10.02 15.98 17.43
C PHE A 30 10.30 14.64 16.73
N LYS A 31 11.57 14.24 16.59
CA LYS A 31 11.94 12.96 15.97
C LYS A 31 11.44 11.77 16.80
N GLU A 32 11.50 11.88 18.12
CA GLU A 32 11.01 10.87 19.06
C GLU A 32 9.47 10.79 19.08
N ASP A 33 8.78 11.93 19.06
CA ASP A 33 7.31 12.00 18.94
C ASP A 33 6.82 11.40 17.61
N VAL A 34 7.53 11.64 16.51
CA VAL A 34 7.23 11.03 15.20
C VAL A 34 7.44 9.52 15.23
N LYS A 35 8.52 9.04 15.88
CA LYS A 35 8.81 7.60 16.03
C LYS A 35 7.75 6.92 16.91
N ASN A 36 7.43 7.50 18.07
CA ASN A 36 6.42 6.99 18.98
C ASN A 36 5.01 7.02 18.36
N SER A 37 4.69 8.06 17.58
CA SER A 37 3.43 8.11 16.83
C SER A 37 3.37 7.04 15.73
N ALA A 38 4.47 6.78 15.03
CA ALA A 38 4.56 5.72 14.03
C ALA A 38 4.45 4.33 14.66
N GLU A 39 5.11 4.08 15.80
CA GLU A 39 5.01 2.82 16.56
C GLU A 39 3.62 2.62 17.18
N GLN A 40 3.01 3.69 17.73
CA GLN A 40 1.63 3.63 18.22
C GLN A 40 0.63 3.42 17.07
N ARG A 41 0.81 4.07 15.91
CA ARG A 41 -0.03 3.83 14.71
C ARG A 41 0.15 2.41 14.17
N ALA A 42 1.38 1.88 14.22
CA ALA A 42 1.65 0.49 13.87
C ALA A 42 1.05 -0.50 14.88
N LYS A 43 0.91 -0.15 16.16
CA LYS A 43 0.19 -0.94 17.18
C LYS A 43 -1.33 -0.80 17.11
N ARG A 44 -1.86 0.30 16.57
CA ARG A 44 -3.32 0.62 16.52
C ARG A 44 -4.11 -0.15 15.46
N LEU A 45 -3.45 -0.88 14.57
CA LEU A 45 -4.12 -1.77 13.62
C LEU A 45 -4.13 -3.18 14.24
N PRO A 46 -5.19 -3.57 14.98
CA PRO A 46 -5.33 -4.96 15.41
C PRO A 46 -5.32 -5.84 14.16
N ALA A 47 -4.61 -6.97 14.22
CA ALA A 47 -4.70 -7.99 13.20
C ALA A 47 -6.08 -8.65 13.32
N ARG A 48 -7.10 -8.11 12.62
CA ARG A 48 -8.25 -8.93 12.23
C ARG A 48 -7.77 -9.84 11.09
N GLY A 49 -7.09 -10.93 11.47
CA GLY A 49 -6.82 -12.04 10.56
C GLY A 49 -7.94 -13.05 10.74
N GLY A 50 -8.86 -13.13 9.77
CA GLY A 50 -9.96 -14.09 9.90
C GLY A 50 -10.87 -14.25 8.69
N GLU A 51 -10.95 -13.28 7.77
CA GLU A 51 -11.96 -13.32 6.69
C GLU A 51 -11.40 -13.62 5.29
N ILE A 52 -10.08 -13.51 5.09
CA ILE A 52 -9.45 -13.72 3.78
C ILE A 52 -8.69 -15.04 3.83
N GLY A 53 -9.25 -16.06 3.17
CA GLY A 53 -8.67 -17.39 3.04
C GLY A 53 -7.81 -17.55 1.79
N GLU A 54 -7.31 -18.76 1.55
CA GLU A 54 -6.61 -19.12 0.31
C GLU A 54 -7.52 -18.95 -0.92
N GLY A 55 -6.92 -18.77 -2.09
CA GLY A 55 -7.64 -18.56 -3.33
C GLY A 55 -7.80 -17.09 -3.72
N LEU A 56 -8.62 -16.85 -4.75
CA LEU A 56 -9.01 -15.53 -5.21
C LEU A 56 -10.14 -14.96 -4.34
N ASN A 57 -9.85 -13.87 -3.65
CA ASN A 57 -10.79 -13.14 -2.80
C ASN A 57 -11.08 -11.78 -3.42
N ILE A 58 -12.33 -11.54 -3.83
CA ILE A 58 -12.76 -10.24 -4.36
C ILE A 58 -13.63 -9.58 -3.30
N VAL A 59 -13.17 -8.44 -2.77
CA VAL A 59 -13.74 -7.85 -1.57
C VAL A 59 -14.07 -6.37 -1.74
N HIS A 60 -15.14 -5.95 -1.06
CA HIS A 60 -15.45 -4.55 -0.80
C HIS A 60 -15.19 -4.25 0.67
N PHE A 61 -14.40 -3.23 0.97
CA PHE A 61 -14.12 -2.82 2.33
C PHE A 61 -14.98 -1.62 2.72
N ALA A 62 -15.69 -1.72 3.84
CA ALA A 62 -16.51 -0.63 4.37
C ALA A 62 -15.69 0.60 4.78
N SER A 63 -14.40 0.42 5.10
CA SER A 63 -13.51 1.53 5.45
C SER A 63 -12.06 1.32 5.02
N ARG A 64 -11.35 2.42 4.77
CA ARG A 64 -9.91 2.40 4.49
C ARG A 64 -9.10 1.83 5.66
N GLY A 65 -9.59 1.98 6.90
CA GLY A 65 -8.96 1.40 8.08
C GLY A 65 -8.95 -0.12 8.02
N THR A 66 -10.12 -0.73 7.80
CA THR A 66 -10.30 -2.19 7.67
C THR A 66 -9.47 -2.77 6.52
N GLN A 67 -9.45 -2.07 5.39
CA GLN A 67 -8.64 -2.43 4.22
C GLN A 67 -7.15 -2.52 4.55
N LEU A 68 -6.59 -1.49 5.18
CA LEU A 68 -5.16 -1.44 5.52
C LEU A 68 -4.76 -2.50 6.55
N GLN A 69 -5.67 -2.87 7.47
CA GLN A 69 -5.42 -3.97 8.43
C GLN A 69 -5.25 -5.30 7.71
N ASN A 70 -6.18 -5.63 6.81
CA ASN A 70 -6.15 -6.86 6.04
C ASN A 70 -4.91 -6.93 5.14
N TYR A 71 -4.58 -5.84 4.45
CA TYR A 71 -3.37 -5.77 3.61
C TYR A 71 -2.11 -6.01 4.42
N ARG A 72 -2.01 -5.39 5.60
CA ARG A 72 -0.83 -5.57 6.45
C ARG A 72 -0.63 -7.03 6.84
N HIS A 73 -1.69 -7.70 7.27
CA HIS A 73 -1.65 -9.12 7.64
C HIS A 73 -1.12 -9.97 6.47
N LEU A 74 -1.66 -9.75 5.27
CA LEU A 74 -1.33 -10.52 4.07
C LEU A 74 0.05 -10.22 3.48
N LEU A 75 0.56 -8.99 3.64
CA LEU A 75 1.80 -8.56 3.02
C LEU A 75 3.04 -8.72 3.91
N LEU A 76 2.88 -8.90 5.24
CA LEU A 76 4.01 -9.09 6.17
C LEU A 76 4.82 -10.37 5.87
N SER A 77 4.25 -11.33 5.15
CA SER A 77 4.90 -12.57 4.69
C SER A 77 5.71 -12.42 3.39
N GLY A 78 5.88 -11.20 2.86
CA GLY A 78 6.62 -10.95 1.63
C GLY A 78 5.75 -10.97 0.37
N GLY A 79 4.49 -10.53 0.51
CA GLY A 79 3.51 -10.48 -0.57
C GLY A 79 3.82 -9.49 -1.69
N LEU A 80 3.09 -9.62 -2.79
CA LEU A 80 3.15 -8.74 -3.95
C LEU A 80 2.00 -7.73 -3.88
N TYR A 81 2.28 -6.44 -4.01
CA TYR A 81 1.25 -5.41 -3.87
C TYR A 81 1.15 -4.52 -5.09
N PHE A 82 -0.04 -4.53 -5.71
CA PHE A 82 -0.44 -3.70 -6.83
C PHE A 82 -1.33 -2.57 -6.34
N THR A 83 -0.87 -1.32 -6.51
CA THR A 83 -1.63 -0.16 -6.04
C THR A 83 -1.51 1.04 -6.97
N PRO A 84 -2.56 1.86 -7.11
CA PRO A 84 -2.44 3.17 -7.75
C PRO A 84 -1.76 4.23 -6.86
N LEU A 85 -1.49 3.91 -5.59
CA LEU A 85 -0.88 4.85 -4.66
C LEU A 85 0.65 4.91 -4.82
N PRO A 86 1.27 6.10 -4.72
CA PRO A 86 2.73 6.21 -4.69
C PRO A 86 3.36 5.53 -3.46
N GLU A 87 4.54 4.90 -3.63
CA GLU A 87 5.36 4.23 -2.59
C GLU A 87 5.47 5.04 -1.28
N LYS A 88 5.75 6.35 -1.37
CA LYS A 88 5.91 7.22 -0.18
C LYS A 88 4.64 7.29 0.67
N ARG A 89 3.46 7.16 0.05
CA ARG A 89 2.18 7.08 0.76
C ARG A 89 1.99 5.68 1.32
N LEU A 90 2.40 4.63 0.60
CA LEU A 90 2.29 3.26 1.06
C LEU A 90 3.06 3.00 2.35
N LYS A 91 4.35 3.39 2.42
CA LYS A 91 5.17 3.26 3.64
C LYS A 91 4.59 4.00 4.85
N ARG A 92 3.83 5.08 4.61
CA ARG A 92 3.10 5.81 5.66
C ARG A 92 1.89 5.03 6.17
N TYR A 93 1.18 4.33 5.27
CA TYR A 93 -0.05 3.61 5.60
C TYR A 93 0.19 2.17 6.10
N LEU A 94 1.26 1.52 5.66
CA LEU A 94 1.63 0.14 6.00
C LEU A 94 3.08 0.06 6.54
N PRO A 95 3.38 0.66 7.70
CA PRO A 95 4.72 0.63 8.27
C PRO A 95 5.13 -0.81 8.63
N GLY A 96 6.35 -1.20 8.21
CA GLY A 96 6.94 -2.52 8.52
C GLY A 96 6.62 -3.64 7.52
N VAL A 97 5.79 -3.38 6.51
CA VAL A 97 5.50 -4.33 5.43
C VAL A 97 6.69 -4.37 4.44
N ARG A 98 7.21 -5.57 4.15
CA ARG A 98 8.30 -5.83 3.17
C ARG A 98 7.75 -6.36 1.84
N ALA A 99 6.65 -5.80 1.35
CA ALA A 99 6.08 -6.20 0.07
C ALA A 99 7.01 -5.81 -1.08
N ARG A 100 7.10 -6.66 -2.12
CA ARG A 100 7.63 -6.25 -3.42
C ARG A 100 6.61 -5.28 -4.01
N GLU A 101 6.93 -4.00 -4.06
CA GLU A 101 5.98 -2.97 -4.49
C GLU A 101 5.87 -2.93 -6.02
N VAL A 102 4.67 -3.14 -6.57
CA VAL A 102 4.38 -2.98 -7.99
C VAL A 102 3.36 -1.86 -8.19
N LEU A 103 3.72 -0.86 -8.99
CA LEU A 103 2.95 0.38 -9.14
C LEU A 103 1.98 0.27 -10.33
N ILE A 104 0.71 0.59 -10.12
CA ILE A 104 -0.29 0.70 -11.19
C ILE A 104 -0.49 2.17 -11.55
N VAL A 105 0.02 2.59 -12.70
CA VAL A 105 -0.07 3.99 -13.17
C VAL A 105 -1.19 4.12 -14.20
N LYS A 106 -2.14 5.01 -13.90
CA LYS A 106 -3.13 5.54 -14.84
C LYS A 106 -2.41 6.47 -15.83
N ASP A 107 -1.76 5.86 -16.82
CA ASP A 107 -1.33 6.50 -18.07
C ASP A 107 -0.18 7.54 -18.00
N SER A 108 1.00 7.23 -17.41
CA SER A 108 2.12 8.20 -17.41
C SER A 108 3.57 7.64 -17.46
N PRO A 109 4.48 8.30 -18.23
CA PRO A 109 5.90 7.97 -18.41
C PRO A 109 6.88 8.77 -17.50
N ARG A 110 6.62 8.93 -16.19
CA ARG A 110 7.58 9.63 -15.28
C ARG A 110 7.80 8.95 -13.93
N ARG A 111 9.07 9.05 -13.48
CA ARG A 111 9.73 8.47 -12.30
C ARG A 111 8.88 8.46 -11.03
N TYR A 112 8.33 7.30 -10.70
CA TYR A 112 8.56 6.53 -9.48
C TYR A 112 8.24 5.06 -9.81
N SER A 113 9.16 4.10 -9.64
CA SER A 113 8.83 2.66 -9.70
C SER A 113 9.93 1.78 -9.08
N GLN A 114 9.60 0.52 -8.77
CA GLN A 114 10.51 -0.58 -9.08
C GLN A 114 10.07 -1.35 -10.35
N LYS A 115 8.77 -1.49 -10.64
CA LYS A 115 8.22 -1.81 -11.98
C LYS A 115 6.81 -1.21 -12.07
N ALA A 116 6.43 -0.64 -13.23
CA ALA A 116 5.16 0.05 -13.39
C ALA A 116 4.37 -0.54 -14.56
N PHE A 117 3.08 -0.80 -14.32
CA PHE A 117 2.18 -1.36 -15.32
C PHE A 117 1.06 -0.36 -15.63
N LYS A 118 0.64 -0.33 -16.90
CA LYS A 118 -0.59 0.37 -17.28
C LYS A 118 -1.78 -0.42 -16.75
N ILE A 119 -2.82 0.26 -16.30
CA ILE A 119 -4.11 -0.37 -15.90
C ILE A 119 -4.77 -1.20 -17.01
N THR A 120 -4.40 -0.95 -18.28
CA THR A 120 -4.87 -1.69 -19.45
C THR A 120 -4.02 -2.92 -19.78
N ASP A 121 -2.84 -3.05 -19.16
CA ASP A 121 -1.88 -4.14 -19.35
C ASP A 121 -2.12 -5.28 -18.36
N LEU A 122 -3.27 -5.93 -18.52
CA LEU A 122 -3.67 -7.07 -17.68
C LEU A 122 -2.71 -8.26 -17.83
N SER A 123 -2.16 -8.48 -19.02
CA SER A 123 -1.23 -9.57 -19.27
C SER A 123 0.11 -9.35 -18.58
N GLY A 124 0.66 -8.12 -18.59
CA GLY A 124 1.87 -7.80 -17.85
C GLY A 124 1.70 -7.97 -16.34
N ILE A 125 0.52 -7.59 -15.80
CA ILE A 125 0.19 -7.81 -14.39
C ILE A 125 0.13 -9.31 -14.06
N LEU A 126 -0.50 -10.14 -14.90
CA LEU A 126 -0.54 -11.59 -14.70
C LEU A 126 0.86 -12.21 -14.72
N GLN A 127 1.70 -11.82 -15.68
CA GLN A 127 3.06 -12.35 -15.79
C GLN A 127 3.88 -12.01 -14.56
N GLU A 128 3.80 -10.79 -14.05
CA GLU A 128 4.52 -10.39 -12.83
C GLU A 128 4.10 -11.23 -11.60
N ILE A 129 2.82 -11.58 -11.51
CA ILE A 129 2.30 -12.43 -10.44
C ILE A 129 2.88 -13.85 -10.56
N LEU A 130 2.90 -14.41 -11.77
CA LEU A 130 3.49 -15.71 -12.03
C LEU A 130 4.99 -15.75 -11.73
N ASP A 131 5.74 -14.81 -12.28
CA ASP A 131 7.19 -14.70 -12.07
C ASP A 131 7.50 -14.64 -10.57
N TRP A 132 6.72 -13.89 -9.80
CA TRP A 132 6.89 -13.79 -8.36
C TRP A 132 6.64 -15.11 -7.61
N TRP A 133 5.63 -15.89 -8.01
CA TRP A 133 5.40 -17.22 -7.43
C TRP A 133 6.50 -18.20 -7.84
N GLU A 134 6.94 -18.20 -9.09
CA GLU A 134 8.05 -19.03 -9.58
C GLU A 134 9.38 -18.73 -8.87
N GLU A 135 9.61 -17.47 -8.51
CA GLU A 135 10.75 -17.04 -7.68
C GLU A 135 10.63 -17.44 -6.20
N GLY A 136 9.56 -18.13 -5.81
CA GLY A 136 9.34 -18.63 -4.45
C GLY A 136 8.70 -17.63 -3.51
N GLY A 137 7.86 -16.71 -4.03
CA GLY A 137 7.05 -15.77 -3.24
C GLY A 137 6.17 -16.48 -2.20
N ARG A 138 6.24 -16.05 -0.93
CA ARG A 138 5.60 -16.73 0.22
C ARG A 138 4.47 -15.95 0.89
N GLY A 139 3.95 -14.92 0.22
CA GLY A 139 2.89 -14.06 0.76
C GLY A 139 1.60 -14.09 -0.07
N ALA A 140 0.76 -13.08 0.09
CA ALA A 140 -0.40 -12.89 -0.79
C ALA A 140 -0.09 -11.88 -1.90
N VAL A 141 -0.80 -12.01 -3.02
CA VAL A 141 -0.93 -10.93 -4.00
C VAL A 141 -2.10 -10.05 -3.58
N VAL A 142 -1.88 -8.74 -3.52
CA VAL A 142 -2.94 -7.78 -3.19
C VAL A 142 -3.07 -6.77 -4.33
N ILE A 143 -4.27 -6.63 -4.88
CA ILE A 143 -4.64 -5.66 -5.92
C ILE A 143 -5.60 -4.63 -5.32
N ASP A 144 -5.08 -3.44 -5.04
CA ASP A 144 -5.84 -2.32 -4.47
C ASP A 144 -6.57 -1.53 -5.56
N SER A 145 -7.78 -1.09 -5.24
CA SER A 145 -8.59 -0.16 -6.06
C SER A 145 -8.84 -0.68 -7.49
N PHE A 146 -9.26 -1.94 -7.59
CA PHE A 146 -9.44 -2.66 -8.86
C PHE A 146 -10.49 -2.03 -9.77
N GLU A 147 -11.42 -1.23 -9.23
CA GLU A 147 -12.37 -0.44 -10.02
C GLU A 147 -11.68 0.41 -11.10
N ASN A 148 -10.45 0.89 -10.86
CA ASN A 148 -9.68 1.64 -11.85
C ASN A 148 -9.29 0.80 -13.07
N ILE A 149 -8.98 -0.49 -12.87
CA ILE A 149 -8.73 -1.43 -13.96
C ILE A 149 -10.04 -1.72 -14.71
N VAL A 150 -11.12 -1.93 -13.97
CA VAL A 150 -12.43 -2.28 -14.52
C VAL A 150 -12.97 -1.16 -15.43
N LEU A 151 -12.81 0.10 -15.03
CA LEU A 151 -13.31 1.25 -15.78
C LEU A 151 -12.60 1.42 -17.14
N GLU A 152 -11.37 0.94 -17.26
CA GLU A 152 -10.46 1.23 -18.37
C GLU A 152 -10.27 0.02 -19.29
N ASN A 153 -10.95 -1.08 -19.00
CA ASN A 153 -10.94 -2.30 -19.80
C ASN A 153 -12.37 -2.73 -20.15
N GLU A 154 -12.46 -3.58 -21.18
CA GLU A 154 -13.71 -4.25 -21.54
C GLU A 154 -14.07 -5.31 -20.48
N PRO A 155 -15.36 -5.45 -20.10
CA PRO A 155 -15.79 -6.41 -19.06
C PRO A 155 -15.32 -7.84 -19.30
N GLU A 156 -15.27 -8.28 -20.56
CA GLU A 156 -14.84 -9.63 -20.95
C GLU A 156 -13.33 -9.84 -20.67
N ARG A 157 -12.50 -8.82 -20.89
CA ARG A 157 -11.07 -8.86 -20.57
C ARG A 157 -10.83 -8.92 -19.07
N VAL A 158 -11.60 -8.16 -18.31
CA VAL A 158 -11.55 -8.18 -16.83
C VAL A 158 -11.97 -9.56 -16.30
N LEU A 159 -13.04 -10.14 -16.84
CA LEU A 159 -13.50 -11.47 -16.44
C LEU A 159 -12.44 -12.54 -16.74
N SER A 160 -11.84 -12.52 -17.93
CA SER A 160 -10.76 -13.45 -18.29
C SER A 160 -9.56 -13.32 -17.35
N PHE A 161 -9.16 -12.08 -17.01
CA PHE A 161 -8.10 -11.83 -16.04
C PHE A 161 -8.41 -12.42 -14.66
N LEU A 162 -9.64 -12.20 -14.14
CA LEU A 162 -10.05 -12.77 -12.86
C LEU A 162 -10.09 -14.30 -12.89
N ASN A 163 -10.50 -14.91 -14.00
CA ASN A 163 -10.47 -16.36 -14.15
C ASN A 163 -9.05 -16.92 -14.11
N HIS A 164 -8.09 -16.29 -14.82
CA HIS A 164 -6.68 -16.69 -14.75
C HIS A 164 -6.10 -16.55 -13.34
N LEU A 165 -6.42 -15.45 -12.64
CA LEU A 165 -5.99 -15.30 -11.24
C LEU A 165 -6.54 -16.43 -10.35
N LYS A 166 -7.80 -16.81 -10.55
CA LYS A 166 -8.42 -17.91 -9.83
C LYS A 166 -7.67 -19.22 -10.09
N GLU A 167 -7.44 -19.56 -11.35
CA GLU A 167 -6.69 -20.75 -11.76
C GLU A 167 -5.28 -20.78 -11.14
N TYR A 168 -4.57 -19.64 -11.13
CA TYR A 168 -3.23 -19.59 -10.52
C TYR A 168 -3.27 -19.74 -9.01
N THR A 169 -4.24 -19.13 -8.31
CA THR A 169 -4.36 -19.32 -6.86
C THR A 169 -4.67 -20.76 -6.49
N GLU A 170 -5.43 -21.48 -7.31
CA GLU A 170 -5.72 -22.90 -7.10
C GLU A 170 -4.47 -23.77 -7.35
N LYS A 171 -3.67 -23.43 -8.35
CA LYS A 171 -2.45 -24.18 -8.71
C LYS A 171 -1.30 -23.98 -7.72
N GLU A 172 -1.07 -22.74 -7.29
CA GLU A 172 0.07 -22.35 -6.45
C GLU A 172 -0.27 -22.36 -4.95
N GLU A 173 -1.48 -22.83 -4.57
CA GLU A 173 -2.03 -22.72 -3.19
C GLU A 173 -1.90 -21.29 -2.62
N GLY A 174 -2.03 -20.31 -3.53
CA GLY A 174 -1.75 -18.91 -3.27
C GLY A 174 -2.98 -18.14 -2.80
N THR A 175 -2.74 -16.96 -2.21
CA THR A 175 -3.80 -16.03 -1.86
C THR A 175 -3.72 -14.79 -2.74
N VAL A 176 -4.81 -14.47 -3.46
CA VAL A 176 -4.97 -13.19 -4.16
C VAL A 176 -6.13 -12.43 -3.54
N LEU A 177 -5.90 -11.19 -3.14
CA LEU A 177 -6.91 -10.27 -2.66
C LEU A 177 -7.12 -9.12 -3.63
N VAL A 178 -8.32 -8.99 -4.17
CA VAL A 178 -8.74 -7.89 -5.05
C VAL A 178 -9.72 -7.01 -4.30
N SER A 179 -9.34 -5.78 -3.97
CA SER A 179 -10.31 -4.83 -3.43
C SER A 179 -10.99 -4.08 -4.57
N VAL A 180 -12.32 -3.97 -4.53
CA VAL A 180 -13.10 -3.25 -5.53
C VAL A 180 -14.19 -2.41 -4.87
N ASN A 181 -14.31 -1.14 -5.28
CA ASN A 181 -15.47 -0.34 -4.95
C ASN A 181 -16.55 -0.44 -6.04
N THR A 182 -17.54 -1.32 -5.85
CA THR A 182 -18.60 -1.56 -6.84
C THR A 182 -19.59 -0.39 -6.98
N GLU A 183 -19.62 0.54 -6.02
CA GLU A 183 -20.45 1.75 -6.11
C GLU A 183 -20.00 2.68 -7.22
N THR A 184 -18.71 2.65 -7.55
CA THR A 184 -18.13 3.45 -8.65
C THR A 184 -18.40 2.87 -10.04
N LEU A 185 -18.92 1.64 -10.11
CA LEU A 185 -19.17 0.92 -11.35
C LEU A 185 -20.63 1.02 -11.79
N SER A 186 -20.87 0.98 -13.10
CA SER A 186 -22.22 1.00 -13.67
C SER A 186 -22.40 -0.01 -14.81
N GLY A 187 -23.65 -0.32 -15.14
CA GLY A 187 -24.01 -1.18 -16.28
C GLY A 187 -23.35 -2.56 -16.25
N LYS A 188 -22.78 -2.97 -17.40
CA LYS A 188 -22.12 -4.28 -17.57
C LYS A 188 -20.96 -4.50 -16.59
N ARG A 189 -20.24 -3.44 -16.22
CA ARG A 189 -19.10 -3.50 -15.28
C ARG A 189 -19.57 -3.81 -13.85
N LYS A 190 -20.67 -3.22 -13.40
CA LYS A 190 -21.25 -3.55 -12.08
C LYS A 190 -21.79 -4.99 -12.06
N LYS A 191 -22.48 -5.39 -13.13
CA LYS A 191 -23.03 -6.75 -13.28
C LYS A 191 -21.96 -7.84 -13.18
N LEU A 192 -20.77 -7.59 -13.71
CA LEU A 192 -19.62 -8.51 -13.57
C LEU A 192 -19.38 -8.93 -12.12
N PHE A 193 -19.44 -7.98 -11.19
CA PHE A 193 -19.13 -8.21 -9.78
C PHE A 193 -20.33 -8.66 -8.94
N THR A 194 -21.55 -8.27 -9.32
CA THR A 194 -22.76 -8.70 -8.62
C THR A 194 -23.22 -10.10 -9.04
N GLU A 195 -23.04 -10.48 -10.31
CA GLU A 195 -23.60 -11.72 -10.87
C GLU A 195 -22.56 -12.82 -11.12
N LYS A 196 -21.34 -12.44 -11.55
CA LYS A 196 -20.32 -13.43 -11.99
C LYS A 196 -19.21 -13.64 -10.97
N ALA A 197 -18.50 -12.58 -10.62
CA ALA A 197 -17.30 -12.66 -9.80
C ALA A 197 -17.58 -12.74 -8.29
N LYS A 198 -18.78 -12.32 -7.85
CA LYS A 198 -19.31 -12.33 -6.48
C LYS A 198 -18.37 -11.68 -5.45
N VAL A 199 -18.66 -10.44 -5.11
CA VAL A 199 -17.88 -9.66 -4.13
C VAL A 199 -18.33 -9.94 -2.70
N THR A 200 -17.37 -10.19 -1.82
CA THR A 200 -17.59 -10.30 -0.37
C THR A 200 -17.44 -8.93 0.30
N GLU A 201 -18.39 -8.55 1.15
CA GLU A 201 -18.29 -7.31 1.92
C GLU A 201 -17.60 -7.57 3.27
N ILE A 202 -16.60 -6.75 3.60
CA ILE A 202 -15.82 -6.82 4.84
C ILE A 202 -16.00 -5.52 5.62
N LEU A 203 -16.51 -5.64 6.87
CA LEU A 203 -16.90 -4.54 7.76
C LEU A 203 -15.75 -4.08 8.68
#